data_AF-A0A954FLH9-F1
#
_entry.id   AF-A0A954FLH9-F1
#
_cell.length_a   1.000
_cell.length_b   1.000
_cell.length_c   1.000
_cell.angle_alpha   90.00
_cell.angle_beta   90.00
_cell.angle_gamma   90.00
#
_symmetry.space_group_name_H-M   'P 1'
#
loop_
_entity.id
_entity.type
_entity.pdbx_description
1 polymer ?
#
loop_
_entity_poly.entity_id
_entity_poly.type
_entity_poly.pdbx_seq_one_letter_code
_entity_poly.pdbx_strand_id
1 'polypeptide(L)'
;MPSSLIRNGEGADMNRSVNALSSDTNVGVRIAMALACQVKVLSSQQIAAIWGNDNCEESLNGTLSQLVESGLVTKSEWNLVPPPMDECPAFTWRPADAAPDGWRLSKQFRLRWKQPTQPFAVFQATAKAGRLFGSRCGSMIRTIEQQHDLLLSQVFVLYHERLPQLVPFWVGEHAMPVAERGVKNPDAFLIDNRGEPRRVIESAGAYSQMQVESFHRHCQQAGLPYELW
;
A
#
# COMPACT_ATOMS: atom_id res chain seq x y z
N MET A 1 -40.60 -31.22 23.61
CA MET A 1 -41.61 -31.08 22.52
C MET A 1 -42.45 -29.84 22.81
N PRO A 2 -42.74 -28.94 21.85
CA PRO A 2 -42.24 -28.82 20.47
C PRO A 2 -41.15 -27.72 20.37
N SER A 3 -40.11 -27.73 19.52
CA SER A 3 -39.96 -28.07 18.10
C SER A 3 -40.35 -26.92 17.14
N SER A 4 -39.32 -26.19 16.67
CA SER A 4 -39.21 -25.59 15.32
C SER A 4 -37.79 -24.98 15.19
N LEU A 5 -36.77 -25.69 14.69
CA LEU A 5 -36.45 -25.90 13.26
C LEU A 5 -36.64 -24.64 12.40
N ILE A 6 -35.57 -23.84 12.28
CA ILE A 6 -35.33 -23.01 11.10
C ILE A 6 -33.94 -23.34 10.56
N ARG A 7 -33.90 -23.48 9.24
CA ARG A 7 -32.98 -24.26 8.43
C ARG A 7 -31.63 -23.56 8.24
N ASN A 8 -30.60 -24.40 8.14
CA ASN A 8 -29.38 -24.15 7.39
C ASN A 8 -29.71 -23.82 5.93
N GLY A 9 -29.04 -22.82 5.38
CA GLY A 9 -29.00 -22.55 3.94
C GLY A 9 -28.56 -21.12 3.69
N GLU A 10 -27.59 -20.94 2.79
CA GLU A 10 -27.17 -19.64 2.21
C GLU A 10 -26.17 -18.81 3.05
N GLY A 11 -25.00 -19.39 3.28
CA GLY A 11 -23.78 -18.63 3.64
C GLY A 11 -22.55 -19.03 2.84
N ALA A 12 -22.71 -19.87 1.81
CA ALA A 12 -21.63 -20.53 1.10
C ALA A 12 -21.65 -20.19 -0.39
N ASP A 13 -21.71 -18.91 -0.77
CA ASP A 13 -21.47 -18.55 -2.18
C ASP A 13 -20.96 -17.12 -2.44
N MET A 14 -20.30 -16.49 -1.46
CA MET A 14 -19.53 -15.25 -1.69
C MET A 14 -18.06 -15.33 -1.27
N ASN A 15 -17.60 -16.54 -0.89
CA ASN A 15 -16.22 -16.80 -0.48
C ASN A 15 -15.26 -17.08 -1.65
N ARG A 16 -15.71 -16.88 -2.91
CA ARG A 16 -14.97 -17.27 -4.13
C ARG A 16 -14.36 -16.13 -4.93
N SER A 17 -14.62 -14.86 -4.59
CA SER A 17 -14.23 -13.74 -5.48
C SER A 17 -13.17 -12.79 -4.93
N VAL A 18 -12.70 -12.98 -3.69
CA VAL A 18 -11.59 -12.18 -3.10
C VAL A 18 -10.42 -13.04 -2.59
N ASN A 19 -10.60 -14.37 -2.55
CA ASN A 19 -9.60 -15.34 -2.07
C ASN A 19 -8.65 -15.91 -3.15
N ALA A 20 -8.59 -15.33 -4.34
CA ALA A 20 -7.97 -15.98 -5.49
C ALA A 20 -6.85 -15.13 -6.12
N LEU A 21 -5.78 -14.91 -5.37
CA LEU A 21 -4.46 -14.87 -5.98
C LEU A 21 -3.65 -15.98 -5.34
N SER A 22 -4.00 -17.20 -5.73
CA SER A 22 -3.19 -18.38 -5.44
C SER A 22 -1.77 -18.18 -6.00
N SER A 23 -0.83 -18.99 -5.51
CA SER A 23 0.50 -19.15 -6.11
C SER A 23 0.48 -19.43 -7.63
N ASP A 24 -0.68 -19.78 -8.19
CA ASP A 24 -0.87 -20.07 -9.62
C ASP A 24 -1.15 -18.82 -10.47
N THR A 25 -1.38 -17.65 -9.86
CA THR A 25 -1.59 -16.43 -10.65
C THR A 25 -0.26 -15.92 -11.19
N ASN A 26 -0.21 -15.69 -12.50
CA ASN A 26 0.95 -15.16 -13.20
C ASN A 26 1.56 -13.95 -12.45
N VAL A 27 2.87 -14.01 -12.20
CA VAL A 27 3.62 -12.99 -11.43
C VAL A 27 3.46 -11.58 -12.02
N GLY A 28 3.38 -11.46 -13.35
CA GLY A 28 3.15 -10.18 -14.02
C GLY A 28 1.79 -9.57 -13.67
N VAL A 29 0.73 -10.39 -13.58
CA VAL A 29 -0.60 -9.94 -13.14
C VAL A 29 -0.56 -9.46 -11.70
N ARG A 30 0.14 -10.18 -10.81
CA ARG A 30 0.30 -9.80 -9.40
C ARG A 30 1.05 -8.48 -9.24
N ILE A 31 2.14 -8.28 -10.00
CA ILE A 31 2.89 -7.01 -10.01
C ILE A 31 2.02 -5.86 -10.51
N ALA A 32 1.33 -6.03 -11.64
CA ALA A 32 0.50 -4.99 -12.22
C ALA A 32 -0.68 -4.62 -11.29
N MET A 33 -1.29 -5.62 -10.63
CA MET A 33 -2.35 -5.39 -9.67
C MET A 33 -1.83 -4.68 -8.41
N ALA A 34 -0.67 -5.08 -7.87
CA ALA A 34 -0.07 -4.41 -6.71
C ALA A 34 0.19 -2.92 -6.99
N LEU A 35 0.77 -2.61 -8.17
CA LEU A 35 1.02 -1.24 -8.61
C LEU A 35 -0.26 -0.44 -8.93
N ALA A 36 -1.35 -1.13 -9.29
CA ALA A 36 -2.62 -0.47 -9.57
C ALA A 36 -3.42 -0.19 -8.30
N CYS A 37 -3.39 -1.12 -7.33
CA CYS A 37 -4.37 -1.17 -6.24
C CYS A 37 -3.78 -1.09 -4.84
N GLN A 38 -2.50 -1.41 -4.63
CA GLN A 38 -1.91 -1.55 -3.29
C GLN A 38 -0.89 -0.45 -3.01
N VAL A 39 -0.02 -0.17 -3.97
CA VAL A 39 1.01 0.87 -3.89
C VAL A 39 1.11 1.61 -5.21
N LYS A 40 1.50 2.88 -5.19
CA LYS A 40 1.61 3.68 -6.42
C LYS A 40 2.80 3.25 -7.29
N VAL A 41 3.86 2.80 -6.64
CA VAL A 41 5.14 2.47 -7.28
C VAL A 41 5.81 1.29 -6.60
N LEU A 42 6.75 0.68 -7.28
CA LEU A 42 7.74 -0.22 -6.70
C LEU A 42 9.06 -0.04 -7.47
N SER A 43 10.19 -0.10 -6.77
CA SER A 43 11.49 -0.22 -7.45
C SER A 43 11.74 -1.66 -7.93
N SER A 44 12.65 -1.84 -8.88
CA SER A 44 13.10 -3.18 -9.30
C SER A 44 13.56 -4.05 -8.12
N GLN A 45 14.24 -3.46 -7.14
CA GLN A 45 14.70 -4.16 -5.93
C GLN A 45 13.52 -4.59 -5.04
N GLN A 46 12.51 -3.73 -4.88
CA GLN A 46 11.31 -4.05 -4.09
C GLN A 46 10.47 -5.14 -4.76
N ILE A 47 10.35 -5.09 -6.09
CA ILE A 47 9.69 -6.16 -6.87
C ILE A 47 10.46 -7.48 -6.70
N ALA A 48 11.78 -7.45 -6.82
CA ALA A 48 12.61 -8.65 -6.64
C ALA A 48 12.53 -9.21 -5.20
N ALA A 49 12.41 -8.36 -4.18
CA ALA A 49 12.24 -8.80 -2.80
C ALA A 49 10.92 -9.59 -2.61
N ILE A 50 9.85 -9.18 -3.27
CA ILE A 50 8.53 -9.84 -3.15
C ILE A 50 8.40 -11.07 -4.05
N TRP A 51 8.84 -10.98 -5.31
CA TRP A 51 8.56 -11.98 -6.36
C TRP A 51 9.80 -12.59 -7.01
N GLY A 52 11.02 -12.24 -6.58
CA GLY A 52 12.26 -12.72 -7.22
C GLY A 52 12.53 -14.21 -7.06
N ASN A 53 11.91 -14.84 -6.06
CA ASN A 53 12.02 -16.28 -5.79
C ASN A 53 10.80 -17.08 -6.29
N ASP A 54 9.83 -16.43 -6.93
CA ASP A 54 8.69 -17.16 -7.49
C ASP A 54 9.21 -18.05 -8.63
N ASN A 55 8.87 -19.33 -8.60
CA ASN A 55 9.27 -20.31 -9.61
C ASN A 55 8.48 -20.07 -10.92
N CYS A 56 8.80 -19.01 -11.63
CA CYS A 56 8.28 -18.73 -12.96
C CYS A 56 9.27 -19.19 -14.04
N GLU A 57 8.75 -19.74 -15.14
CA GLU A 57 9.58 -20.13 -16.31
C GLU A 57 10.26 -18.91 -16.95
N GLU A 58 9.65 -17.74 -16.84
CA GLU A 58 10.20 -16.47 -17.30
C GLU A 58 11.00 -15.77 -16.20
N SER A 59 12.13 -15.14 -16.56
CA SER A 59 12.84 -14.28 -15.62
C SER A 59 12.01 -13.06 -15.23
N LEU A 60 12.13 -12.59 -13.98
CA LEU A 60 11.43 -11.40 -13.49
C LEU A 60 11.68 -10.15 -14.39
N ASN A 61 12.88 -10.00 -14.92
CA ASN A 61 13.22 -8.92 -15.86
C ASN A 61 12.47 -9.04 -17.20
N GLY A 62 12.25 -10.28 -17.67
CA GLY A 62 11.43 -10.56 -18.84
C GLY A 62 9.98 -10.17 -18.60
N THR A 63 9.41 -10.58 -17.47
CA THR A 63 8.05 -10.19 -17.07
C THR A 63 7.89 -8.67 -16.98
N LEU A 64 8.82 -7.96 -16.34
CA LEU A 64 8.77 -6.50 -16.24
C LEU A 64 8.83 -5.83 -17.61
N SER A 65 9.67 -6.35 -18.52
CA SER A 65 9.74 -5.86 -19.90
C SER A 65 8.40 -6.06 -20.63
N GLN A 66 7.78 -7.23 -20.52
CA GLN A 66 6.46 -7.50 -21.11
C GLN A 66 5.36 -6.59 -20.54
N LEU A 67 5.38 -6.30 -19.24
CA LEU A 67 4.43 -5.38 -18.62
C LEU A 67 4.60 -3.94 -19.15
N VAL A 68 5.84 -3.51 -19.40
CA VAL A 68 6.13 -2.20 -20.00
C VAL A 68 5.69 -2.17 -21.46
N GLU A 69 6.04 -3.18 -22.24
CA GLU A 69 5.69 -3.28 -23.67
C GLU A 69 4.18 -3.36 -23.90
N SER A 70 3.46 -4.06 -23.01
CA SER A 70 1.99 -4.12 -23.04
C SER A 70 1.32 -2.82 -22.57
N GLY A 71 2.08 -1.86 -22.05
CA GLY A 71 1.59 -0.58 -21.54
C GLY A 71 0.78 -0.71 -20.25
N LEU A 72 0.95 -1.78 -19.49
CA LEU A 72 0.33 -1.95 -18.17
C LEU A 72 1.10 -1.18 -17.09
N VAL A 73 2.41 -1.10 -17.22
CA VAL A 73 3.26 -0.31 -16.34
C VAL A 73 4.17 0.61 -17.14
N THR A 74 4.60 1.71 -16.54
CA THR A 74 5.73 2.51 -17.04
C THR A 74 6.96 2.19 -16.21
N LYS A 75 8.14 2.38 -16.81
CA LYS A 75 9.43 2.37 -16.12
C LYS A 75 10.03 3.76 -16.18
N SER A 76 10.58 4.23 -15.07
CA SER A 76 11.32 5.50 -14.99
C SER A 76 12.52 5.35 -14.04
N GLU A 77 13.46 6.29 -14.12
CA GLU A 77 14.60 6.34 -13.21
C GLU A 77 14.44 7.52 -12.26
N TRP A 78 14.48 7.26 -10.95
CA TRP A 78 14.35 8.27 -9.90
C TRP A 78 15.64 8.35 -9.09
N ASN A 79 16.13 9.55 -8.83
CA ASN A 79 17.28 9.78 -7.96
C ASN A 79 16.81 10.22 -6.58
N LEU A 80 16.72 9.29 -5.64
CA LEU A 80 16.07 9.50 -4.34
C LEU A 80 16.97 9.06 -3.20
N VAL A 81 16.75 9.62 -2.02
CA VAL A 81 17.32 9.06 -0.80
C VAL A 81 16.67 7.69 -0.57
N PRO A 82 17.43 6.61 -0.37
CA PRO A 82 16.87 5.29 -0.08
C PRO A 82 15.88 5.36 1.09
N PRO A 83 14.72 4.67 1.01
CA PRO A 83 13.75 4.67 2.09
C PRO A 83 14.41 4.24 3.41
N PRO A 84 14.50 5.14 4.41
CA PRO A 84 15.06 4.82 5.70
C PRO A 84 13.98 4.09 6.49
N MET A 85 13.92 2.78 6.29
CA MET A 85 12.91 1.93 6.90
C MET A 85 13.43 1.37 8.22
N ASP A 86 12.72 1.70 9.30
CA ASP A 86 12.86 1.05 10.59
C ASP A 86 12.08 -0.27 10.58
N GLU A 87 12.45 -1.22 11.43
CA GLU A 87 11.79 -2.53 11.51
C GLU A 87 10.33 -2.48 11.99
N CYS A 88 9.90 -1.34 12.52
CA CYS A 88 8.56 -1.10 13.06
C CYS A 88 8.12 0.35 12.77
N PRO A 89 6.80 0.64 12.85
CA PRO A 89 6.32 2.01 12.70
C PRO A 89 6.95 2.93 13.75
N ALA A 90 7.25 4.16 13.38
CA ALA A 90 7.69 5.19 14.33
C ALA A 90 6.63 5.48 15.40
N PHE A 91 5.36 5.31 15.04
CA PHE A 91 4.25 5.43 15.97
C PHE A 91 3.07 4.56 15.55
N THR A 92 2.37 4.00 16.54
CA THR A 92 1.10 3.32 16.35
C THR A 92 0.07 3.88 17.31
N TRP A 93 -1.17 4.01 16.88
CA TRP A 93 -2.26 4.53 17.70
C TRP A 93 -3.53 3.70 17.52
N ARG A 94 -4.27 3.51 18.62
CA ARG A 94 -5.61 2.94 18.65
C ARG A 94 -6.55 3.84 19.46
N PRO A 95 -7.87 3.76 19.25
CA PRO A 95 -8.83 4.43 20.11
C PRO A 95 -8.56 4.16 21.59
N ALA A 96 -8.62 5.22 22.41
CA ALA A 96 -8.24 5.29 23.83
C ALA A 96 -6.73 5.37 24.14
N ASP A 97 -5.83 5.19 23.16
CA ASP A 97 -4.41 5.48 23.36
C ASP A 97 -4.14 6.99 23.45
N ALA A 98 -3.05 7.36 24.13
CA ALA A 98 -2.59 8.75 24.17
C ALA A 98 -2.28 9.29 22.77
N ALA A 99 -2.61 10.56 22.55
CA ALA A 99 -2.29 11.25 21.30
C ALA A 99 -0.76 11.28 21.05
N PRO A 100 -0.31 11.28 19.78
CA PRO A 100 1.10 11.39 19.46
C PRO A 100 1.70 12.72 19.92
N ASP A 101 2.97 12.69 20.31
CA ASP A 101 3.80 13.88 20.36
C ASP A 101 4.20 14.30 18.93
N GLY A 102 3.41 15.20 18.35
CA GLY A 102 3.59 15.66 16.97
C GLY A 102 4.94 16.34 16.74
N TRP A 103 5.49 17.04 17.73
CA TRP A 103 6.80 17.68 17.62
C TRP A 103 7.92 16.65 17.54
N ARG A 104 7.92 15.66 18.45
CA ARG A 104 8.91 14.59 18.47
C ARG A 104 8.89 13.78 17.18
N LEU A 105 7.71 13.39 16.71
CA LEU A 105 7.56 12.64 15.46
C LEU A 105 8.00 13.45 14.24
N SER A 106 7.61 14.73 14.13
CA SER A 106 8.09 15.62 13.06
C SER A 106 9.61 15.71 13.04
N LYS A 107 10.27 15.77 14.20
CA LYS A 107 11.73 15.78 14.27
C LYS A 107 12.32 14.47 13.75
N GLN A 108 11.78 13.33 14.15
CA GLN A 108 12.20 12.01 13.68
C GLN A 108 12.06 11.88 12.16
N PHE A 109 10.88 12.22 11.61
CA PHE A 109 10.59 12.13 10.17
C PHE A 109 11.49 13.00 9.31
N ARG A 110 11.87 14.20 9.77
CA ARG A 110 12.78 15.06 9.00
C ARG A 110 14.23 14.58 9.00
N LEU A 111 14.66 13.83 10.03
CA LEU A 111 16.05 13.36 10.14
C LEU A 111 16.34 12.19 9.18
N ARG A 112 15.32 11.47 8.76
CA ARG A 112 15.38 10.32 7.84
C ARG A 112 16.05 10.60 6.50
N TRP A 113 15.87 11.80 5.98
CA TRP A 113 16.22 12.13 4.60
C TRP A 113 17.62 12.74 4.45
N LYS A 114 18.52 12.49 5.42
CA LYS A 114 19.87 13.07 5.50
C LYS A 114 20.96 12.17 4.89
N GLN A 115 20.63 11.44 3.84
CA GLN A 115 21.55 10.56 3.12
C GLN A 115 21.66 11.00 1.65
N PRO A 116 22.74 10.65 0.94
CA PRO A 116 22.85 10.95 -0.48
C PRO A 116 21.77 10.21 -1.29
N THR A 117 21.37 10.80 -2.42
CA THR A 117 20.46 10.15 -3.36
C THR A 117 21.13 9.01 -4.11
N GLN A 118 20.34 8.03 -4.52
CA GLN A 118 20.72 6.88 -5.32
C GLN A 118 19.70 6.70 -6.46
N PRO A 119 20.13 6.15 -7.61
CA PRO A 119 19.22 5.86 -8.72
C PRO A 119 18.37 4.62 -8.41
N PHE A 120 17.07 4.72 -8.68
CA PHE A 120 16.09 3.64 -8.60
C PHE A 120 15.40 3.49 -9.94
N ALA A 121 15.40 2.26 -10.49
CA ALA A 121 14.48 1.90 -11.57
C ALA A 121 13.11 1.64 -10.95
N VAL A 122 12.14 2.52 -11.22
CA VAL A 122 10.81 2.53 -10.60
C VAL A 122 9.75 2.21 -11.63
N PHE A 123 8.81 1.38 -11.22
CA PHE A 123 7.65 0.97 -12.00
C PHE A 123 6.37 1.56 -11.43
N GLN A 124 5.47 1.99 -12.30
CA GLN A 124 4.19 2.58 -11.93
C GLN A 124 3.09 2.00 -12.83
N ALA A 125 1.91 1.71 -12.29
CA ALA A 125 0.78 1.30 -13.11
C ALA A 125 0.27 2.44 -13.98
N THR A 126 -0.03 2.14 -15.26
CA THR A 126 -0.64 3.12 -16.17
C THR A 126 -2.15 3.25 -15.90
N ALA A 127 -2.78 4.26 -16.50
CA ALA A 127 -4.24 4.36 -16.51
C ALA A 127 -4.91 3.15 -17.20
N LYS A 128 -4.20 2.45 -18.09
CA LYS A 128 -4.68 1.20 -18.70
C LYS A 128 -4.79 0.09 -17.65
N ALA A 129 -3.76 -0.10 -16.82
CA ALA A 129 -3.82 -1.03 -15.69
C ALA A 129 -4.90 -0.63 -14.69
N GLY A 130 -5.03 0.67 -14.35
CA GLY A 130 -6.08 1.15 -13.46
C GLY A 130 -7.48 0.74 -13.90
N ARG A 131 -7.80 0.89 -15.20
CA ARG A 131 -9.08 0.43 -15.75
C ARG A 131 -9.29 -1.08 -15.66
N LEU A 132 -8.24 -1.88 -15.80
CA LEU A 132 -8.33 -3.34 -15.72
C LEU A 132 -8.54 -3.83 -14.28
N PHE A 133 -7.92 -3.17 -13.31
CA PHE A 133 -7.96 -3.57 -11.90
C PHE A 133 -8.92 -2.74 -11.04
N GLY A 134 -9.70 -1.83 -11.64
CA GLY A 134 -10.71 -1.04 -10.95
C GLY A 134 -10.15 0.08 -10.06
N SER A 135 -9.00 0.64 -10.41
CA SER A 135 -8.37 1.73 -9.66
C SER A 135 -8.22 3.02 -10.47
N ARG A 136 -7.90 4.10 -9.75
CA ARG A 136 -7.70 5.44 -10.31
C ARG A 136 -6.23 5.78 -10.60
N CYS A 137 -5.35 4.77 -10.70
CA CYS A 137 -3.93 4.99 -10.94
C CYS A 137 -3.63 5.56 -12.35
N GLY A 138 -2.36 5.92 -12.58
CA GLY A 138 -1.87 6.39 -13.88
C GLY A 138 -1.63 7.90 -13.98
N SER A 139 -1.89 8.67 -12.93
CA SER A 139 -1.43 10.06 -12.83
C SER A 139 0.08 10.12 -12.59
N MET A 140 0.75 11.10 -13.20
CA MET A 140 2.18 11.33 -12.95
C MET A 140 2.43 11.68 -11.47
N ILE A 141 3.37 10.97 -10.85
CA ILE A 141 3.78 11.24 -9.46
C ILE A 141 4.70 12.45 -9.46
N ARG A 142 4.39 13.44 -8.63
CA ARG A 142 5.19 14.66 -8.52
C ARG A 142 6.50 14.35 -7.81
N THR A 143 7.58 15.03 -8.17
CA THR A 143 8.91 14.81 -7.56
C THR A 143 8.88 14.89 -6.03
N ILE A 144 8.06 15.79 -5.47
CA ILE A 144 7.89 15.95 -4.02
C ILE A 144 7.22 14.75 -3.32
N GLU A 145 6.52 13.89 -4.06
CA GLU A 145 5.82 12.70 -3.56
C GLU A 145 6.65 11.42 -3.73
N GLN A 146 7.66 11.43 -4.61
CA GLN A 146 8.39 10.22 -4.99
C GLN A 146 9.06 9.51 -3.81
N GLN A 147 9.70 10.26 -2.90
CA GLN A 147 10.35 9.69 -1.71
C GLN A 147 9.33 9.07 -0.76
N HIS A 148 8.21 9.75 -0.60
CA HIS A 148 7.09 9.32 0.24
C HIS A 148 6.47 8.02 -0.30
N ASP A 149 6.17 7.98 -1.60
CA ASP A 149 5.55 6.82 -2.23
C ASP A 149 6.52 5.62 -2.26
N LEU A 150 7.82 5.85 -2.48
CA LEU A 150 8.82 4.77 -2.42
C LEU A 150 9.00 4.23 -0.98
N LEU A 151 8.83 5.06 0.04
CA LEU A 151 8.81 4.63 1.44
C LEU A 151 7.58 3.77 1.76
N LEU A 152 6.38 4.19 1.35
CA LEU A 152 5.18 3.34 1.48
C LEU A 152 5.37 1.97 0.81
N SER A 153 6.02 1.97 -0.36
CA SER A 153 6.34 0.75 -1.10
C SER A 153 7.29 -0.16 -0.32
N GLN A 154 8.22 0.41 0.46
CA GLN A 154 9.08 -0.37 1.35
C GLN A 154 8.32 -0.96 2.53
N VAL A 155 7.33 -0.24 3.08
CA VAL A 155 6.43 -0.76 4.10
C VAL A 155 5.61 -1.93 3.55
N PHE A 156 5.13 -1.83 2.31
CA PHE A 156 4.43 -2.92 1.65
C PHE A 156 5.31 -4.17 1.48
N VAL A 157 6.58 -4.02 1.11
CA VAL A 157 7.56 -5.13 1.08
C VAL A 157 7.71 -5.77 2.47
N LEU A 158 7.84 -4.95 3.53
CA LEU A 158 7.89 -5.45 4.91
C LEU A 158 6.66 -6.28 5.29
N TYR A 159 5.47 -5.85 4.86
CA TYR A 159 4.23 -6.59 5.09
C TYR A 159 4.24 -7.93 4.36
N HIS A 160 4.76 -8.00 3.14
CA HIS A 160 4.96 -9.26 2.43
C HIS A 160 5.91 -10.21 3.18
N GLU A 161 6.99 -9.69 3.74
CA GLU A 161 8.01 -10.49 4.43
C GLU A 161 7.54 -10.96 5.81
N ARG A 162 6.92 -10.08 6.59
CA ARG A 162 6.66 -10.30 8.02
C ARG A 162 5.20 -10.61 8.35
N LEU A 163 4.27 -10.12 7.54
CA LEU A 163 2.83 -10.21 7.78
C LEU A 163 2.06 -10.62 6.51
N PRO A 164 2.48 -11.69 5.80
CA PRO A 164 1.92 -12.03 4.48
C PRO A 164 0.41 -12.26 4.52
N GLN A 165 -0.15 -12.68 5.66
CA GLN A 165 -1.59 -12.84 5.86
C GLN A 165 -2.38 -11.53 5.81
N LEU A 166 -1.73 -10.37 5.97
CA LEU A 166 -2.36 -9.05 5.91
C LEU A 166 -2.30 -8.42 4.51
N VAL A 167 -1.42 -8.90 3.63
CA VAL A 167 -1.25 -8.34 2.27
C VAL A 167 -2.54 -8.37 1.45
N PRO A 168 -3.37 -9.43 1.45
CA PRO A 168 -4.64 -9.43 0.70
C PRO A 168 -5.63 -8.35 1.16
N PHE A 169 -5.45 -7.86 2.40
CA PHE A 169 -6.26 -6.80 2.99
C PHE A 169 -5.69 -5.41 2.77
N TRP A 170 -4.50 -5.29 2.18
CA TRP A 170 -3.87 -4.01 1.88
C TRP A 170 -4.49 -3.38 0.65
N VAL A 171 -4.98 -2.15 0.81
CA VAL A 171 -5.56 -1.33 -0.28
C VAL A 171 -4.91 0.05 -0.26
N GLY A 172 -4.36 0.48 -1.40
CA GLY A 172 -3.78 1.79 -1.57
C GLY A 172 -4.83 2.86 -1.93
N GLU A 173 -4.47 4.14 -1.77
CA GLU A 173 -5.38 5.28 -1.96
C GLU A 173 -6.11 5.32 -3.32
N HIS A 174 -5.53 4.75 -4.39
CA HIS A 174 -6.11 4.77 -5.73
C HIS A 174 -7.20 3.71 -5.94
N ALA A 175 -7.22 2.65 -5.13
CA ALA A 175 -8.27 1.65 -5.14
C ALA A 175 -9.44 2.02 -4.20
N MET A 176 -9.26 3.04 -3.36
CA MET A 176 -10.34 3.57 -2.53
C MET A 176 -11.18 4.61 -3.28
N PRO A 177 -12.48 4.74 -2.94
CA PRO A 177 -13.30 5.89 -3.34
C PRO A 177 -12.59 7.20 -3.00
N VAL A 178 -12.82 8.23 -3.82
CA VAL A 178 -12.34 9.58 -3.52
C VAL A 178 -13.04 10.02 -2.23
N ALA A 179 -12.28 10.38 -1.19
CA ALA A 179 -12.92 10.94 -0.01
C ALA A 179 -13.61 12.27 -0.33
N GLU A 180 -14.57 12.63 0.52
CA GLU A 180 -15.28 13.89 0.41
C GLU A 180 -14.33 15.08 0.36
N ARG A 181 -14.78 16.16 -0.27
CA ARG A 181 -13.96 17.37 -0.46
C ARG A 181 -13.46 17.89 0.89
N GLY A 182 -12.14 17.98 1.03
CA GLY A 182 -11.48 18.47 2.25
C GLY A 182 -11.03 17.36 3.20
N VAL A 183 -11.34 16.10 2.90
CA VAL A 183 -10.83 14.93 3.62
C VAL A 183 -9.60 14.39 2.89
N LYS A 184 -8.47 14.27 3.59
CA LYS A 184 -7.26 13.66 3.02
C LYS A 184 -7.45 12.15 2.97
N ASN A 185 -7.19 11.53 1.81
CA ASN A 185 -7.02 10.08 1.75
C ASN A 185 -5.69 9.70 2.42
N PRO A 186 -5.70 8.81 3.41
CA PRO A 186 -4.50 8.13 3.84
C PRO A 186 -3.83 7.36 2.71
N ASP A 187 -2.53 7.09 2.86
CA ASP A 187 -1.72 6.47 1.82
C ASP A 187 -2.17 5.03 1.50
N ALA A 188 -2.45 4.25 2.54
CA ALA A 188 -2.96 2.89 2.45
C ALA A 188 -3.83 2.51 3.65
N PHE A 189 -4.57 1.42 3.47
CA PHE A 189 -5.47 0.83 4.46
C PHE A 189 -5.26 -0.68 4.55
N LEU A 190 -5.50 -1.22 5.74
CA LEU A 190 -5.93 -2.61 5.90
C LEU A 190 -7.45 -2.62 6.04
N ILE A 191 -8.13 -3.31 5.14
CA ILE A 191 -9.58 -3.52 5.20
C ILE A 191 -9.92 -4.88 5.82
N ASP A 192 -11.15 -5.09 6.28
CA ASP A 192 -11.63 -6.43 6.62
C ASP A 192 -12.31 -7.14 5.44
N ASN A 193 -12.83 -8.34 5.68
CA ASN A 193 -13.56 -9.13 4.70
C ASN A 193 -14.84 -8.45 4.17
N ARG A 194 -15.32 -7.37 4.81
CA ARG A 194 -16.48 -6.59 4.38
C ARG A 194 -16.07 -5.36 3.58
N GLY A 195 -14.77 -5.12 3.39
CA GLY A 195 -14.25 -3.92 2.74
C GLY A 195 -14.12 -2.73 3.68
N GLU A 196 -14.35 -2.89 4.98
CA GLU A 196 -14.33 -1.80 5.94
C GLU A 196 -12.90 -1.52 6.42
N PRO A 197 -12.43 -0.26 6.42
CA PRO A 197 -11.11 0.10 6.96
C PRO A 197 -10.96 -0.29 8.43
N ARG A 198 -9.89 -1.04 8.74
CA ARG A 198 -9.52 -1.46 10.11
C ARG A 198 -8.24 -0.83 10.62
N ARG A 199 -7.37 -0.42 9.71
CA ARG A 199 -6.12 0.27 10.04
C ARG A 199 -5.69 1.14 8.88
N VAL A 200 -5.19 2.31 9.20
CA VAL A 200 -4.52 3.20 8.25
C VAL A 200 -3.01 2.98 8.32
N ILE A 201 -2.35 3.02 7.17
CA ILE A 201 -0.90 2.97 7.06
C ILE A 201 -0.45 4.22 6.32
N GLU A 202 0.34 5.04 6.99
CA GLU A 202 0.83 6.30 6.47
C GLU A 202 2.36 6.27 6.48
N SER A 203 2.99 6.59 5.35
CA SER A 203 4.45 6.61 5.22
C SER A 203 5.12 7.81 5.89
N ALA A 204 4.33 8.79 6.32
CA ALA A 204 4.71 9.97 7.10
C ALA A 204 6.05 10.64 6.71
N GLY A 205 6.34 10.75 5.40
CA GLY A 205 7.66 11.11 4.85
C GLY A 205 8.43 12.21 5.60
N ALA A 206 8.25 13.48 5.27
CA ALA A 206 8.90 14.62 5.95
C ALA A 206 7.87 15.45 6.73
N TYR A 207 6.97 14.78 7.46
CA TYR A 207 5.84 15.43 8.12
C TYR A 207 6.29 16.52 9.10
N SER A 208 5.58 17.63 9.05
CA SER A 208 5.59 18.66 10.08
C SER A 208 4.71 18.26 11.26
N GLN A 209 4.91 18.91 12.41
CA GLN A 209 4.07 18.70 13.59
C GLN A 209 2.58 18.89 13.25
N MET A 210 2.25 19.94 12.49
CA MET A 210 0.88 20.22 12.06
C MET A 210 0.30 19.10 11.19
N GLN A 211 1.10 18.47 10.33
CA GLN A 211 0.64 17.32 9.53
C GLN A 211 0.37 16.11 10.40
N VAL A 212 1.24 15.81 11.38
CA VAL A 212 1.01 14.72 12.34
C VAL A 212 -0.26 14.95 13.16
N GLU A 213 -0.44 16.15 13.70
CA GLU A 213 -1.62 16.49 14.51
C GLU A 213 -2.91 16.50 13.69
N SER A 214 -2.86 17.01 12.46
CA SER A 214 -4.01 17.02 11.56
C SER A 214 -4.42 15.59 11.17
N PHE A 215 -3.45 14.75 10.82
CA PHE A 215 -3.67 13.34 10.52
C PHE A 215 -4.23 12.58 11.72
N HIS A 216 -3.66 12.78 12.92
CA HIS A 216 -4.17 12.19 14.15
C HIS A 216 -5.63 12.58 14.40
N ARG A 217 -5.96 13.87 14.30
CA ARG A 217 -7.33 14.35 14.50
C ARG A 217 -8.30 13.70 13.52
N HIS A 218 -7.91 13.57 12.25
CA HIS A 218 -8.71 12.90 11.24
C HIS A 218 -8.99 11.43 11.63
N CYS A 219 -7.94 10.67 11.97
CA CYS A 219 -8.09 9.27 12.36
C CYS A 219 -8.88 9.11 13.67
N GLN A 220 -8.67 10.00 14.65
CA GLN A 220 -9.39 9.99 15.93
C GLN A 220 -10.89 10.24 15.73
N GLN A 221 -11.26 11.21 14.90
CA GLN A 221 -12.66 11.50 14.58
C GLN A 221 -13.35 10.34 13.87
N ALA A 222 -12.61 9.62 13.02
CA ALA A 222 -13.10 8.43 12.31
C ALA A 222 -13.02 7.13 13.14
N GLY A 223 -12.42 7.17 14.34
CA GLY A 223 -12.17 5.97 15.15
C GLY A 223 -11.23 4.95 14.50
N LEU A 224 -10.36 5.41 13.57
CA LEU A 224 -9.47 4.56 12.78
C LEU A 224 -8.10 4.41 13.45
N PRO A 225 -7.68 3.19 13.84
CA PRO A 225 -6.31 2.92 14.23
C PRO A 225 -5.34 3.20 13.09
N TYR A 226 -4.09 3.57 13.40
CA TYR A 226 -3.11 3.87 12.37
C TYR A 226 -1.67 3.55 12.76
N GLU A 227 -0.83 3.46 11.72
CA GLU A 227 0.62 3.38 11.78
C GLU A 227 1.23 4.58 11.05
N LEU A 228 2.17 5.26 11.69
CA LEU A 228 3.04 6.25 11.04
C LEU A 228 4.40 5.61 10.84
N TRP A 229 4.73 5.35 9.59
CA TRP A 229 5.98 4.74 9.18
C TRP A 229 7.07 5.75 8.90
#